data_AF-A0A0F9I154-F1
#
_entry.id   AF-A0A0F9I154-F1
#
_cell.length_a   1.000
_cell.length_b   1.000
_cell.length_c   1.000
_cell.angle_alpha   90.00
_cell.angle_beta   90.00
_cell.angle_gamma   90.00
#
_symmetry.space_group_name_H-M   'P 1'
#
loop_
_entity.id
_entity.type
_entity.pdbx_description
1 polymer ?
#
loop_
_entity_poly.entity_id
_entity_poly.type
_entity_poly.pdbx_seq_one_letter_code
_entity_poly.pdbx_strand_id
1 'polypeptide(L)'
;MIDNKRKIDIVFAVGPVPLMAAVCKVTKPYNIKTIVSLNPIMVDATGMCGACRVQVGGRTKFACVDGPEFDGHQVDFDTLMKRLRIYTDSETEEGKKGAQAEPCKMDEEKTETYKKVEEELMSQQTVLKEGEKRIKIPRQIMPQQSAKSRIENFGEVPFGYTVEQAQREATRCIQCKKPLCYEGCPVNIDIPAFIKLIGEGDFIGAARKIKETNGLPAVCGRVCPQEDQCEKVCIVGKKSDPVCIGNLERFVADYEREHGDEYIPEIPEKTGHKIAVVGSGPAGLTVAGDLAKMGHEVIIFETLHKAGGVLVYGIPEFRLPKDIVQSEVDYLIKLGVKVELNSVIGKIETVDELLNDGFDAVFLGTGAGLPMFMRIPGENLNGVYSANEYLTRINLMKAYDPDYETPVLRKKKVAVLGGGNVAMDSARTALRLGGEDVYVVYRRSRKEMPARIDEVHHGEEEGLIFKFLMNPIRILGDDKGWVKGMECIRMELGEPDQSGRRRPIPIAGSETILDVECVIVAIGNGPNPLIPTTTPGLETSKRGNIVADEETGVTSKKGVFAGGDIVTGAATVILAM
;
A
#
# COMPACT_ATOMS: atom_id res chain seq x y z
N MET A 1 -21.63 -46.69 0.28
CA MET A 1 -22.84 -46.16 -0.41
C MET A 1 -22.79 -46.47 -1.90
N ILE A 2 -21.69 -46.13 -2.57
CA ILE A 2 -21.42 -46.44 -3.98
C ILE A 2 -21.49 -47.96 -4.22
N ASP A 3 -20.78 -48.77 -3.44
CA ASP A 3 -20.78 -50.25 -3.56
C ASP A 3 -22.16 -50.87 -3.34
N ASN A 4 -23.01 -50.20 -2.55
CA ASN A 4 -24.38 -50.61 -2.27
C ASN A 4 -25.37 -50.08 -3.34
N LYS A 5 -24.88 -49.55 -4.46
CA LYS A 5 -25.67 -48.96 -5.56
C LYS A 5 -26.69 -47.91 -5.11
N ARG A 6 -26.45 -47.21 -4.00
CA ARG A 6 -27.27 -46.07 -3.60
C ARG A 6 -26.97 -44.90 -4.55
N LYS A 7 -28.01 -44.28 -5.09
CA LYS A 7 -27.89 -43.04 -5.86
C LYS A 7 -27.35 -41.94 -4.94
N ILE A 8 -26.30 -41.24 -5.38
CA ILE A 8 -25.71 -40.10 -4.69
C ILE A 8 -25.77 -38.93 -5.68
N ASP A 9 -26.56 -37.91 -5.37
CA ASP A 9 -26.73 -36.75 -6.25
C ASP A 9 -25.59 -35.74 -6.10
N ILE A 10 -25.13 -35.54 -4.86
CA ILE A 10 -24.06 -34.58 -4.53
C ILE A 10 -23.26 -35.06 -3.31
N VAL A 11 -21.97 -34.76 -3.31
CA VAL A 11 -21.06 -34.95 -2.17
C VAL A 11 -20.50 -33.60 -1.77
N PHE A 12 -20.59 -33.26 -0.49
CA PHE A 12 -19.88 -32.13 0.10
C PHE A 12 -18.66 -32.67 0.86
N ALA A 13 -17.47 -32.26 0.44
CA ALA A 13 -16.21 -32.60 1.09
C ALA A 13 -15.74 -31.39 1.91
N VAL A 14 -15.80 -31.53 3.23
CA VAL A 14 -15.38 -30.50 4.18
C VAL A 14 -14.34 -31.11 5.10
N GLY A 15 -13.17 -30.48 5.19
CA GLY A 15 -12.06 -30.96 6.01
C GLY A 15 -10.71 -30.51 5.46
N PRO A 16 -9.61 -31.17 5.87
CA PRO A 16 -8.28 -30.87 5.36
C PRO A 16 -8.17 -31.09 3.85
N VAL A 17 -7.31 -30.31 3.18
CA VAL A 17 -7.11 -30.39 1.71
C VAL A 17 -6.80 -31.83 1.22
N PRO A 18 -5.97 -32.64 1.90
CA PRO A 18 -5.75 -34.03 1.49
C PRO A 18 -7.01 -34.91 1.54
N LEU A 19 -7.89 -34.69 2.52
CA LEU A 19 -9.16 -35.41 2.63
C LEU A 19 -10.08 -35.03 1.48
N MET A 20 -10.20 -33.74 1.18
CA MET A 20 -11.00 -33.25 0.05
C MET A 20 -10.51 -33.84 -1.28
N ALA A 21 -9.19 -33.87 -1.49
CA ALA A 21 -8.58 -34.50 -2.66
C ALA A 21 -8.92 -36.00 -2.76
N ALA A 22 -8.87 -36.73 -1.65
CA ALA A 22 -9.22 -38.15 -1.60
C ALA A 22 -10.71 -38.38 -1.96
N VAL A 23 -11.62 -37.56 -1.42
CA VAL A 23 -13.05 -37.62 -1.76
C VAL A 23 -13.28 -37.35 -3.25
N CYS A 24 -12.59 -36.37 -3.83
CA CYS A 24 -12.64 -36.10 -5.27
C CYS A 24 -12.15 -37.28 -6.11
N LYS A 25 -11.04 -37.93 -5.70
CA LYS A 25 -10.53 -39.14 -6.38
C LYS A 25 -11.53 -40.30 -6.35
N VAL A 26 -12.23 -40.49 -5.24
CA VAL A 26 -13.26 -41.54 -5.11
C VAL A 26 -14.49 -41.23 -5.94
N THR A 27 -14.93 -39.97 -5.99
CA THR A 27 -16.20 -39.57 -6.64
C THR A 27 -16.09 -39.39 -8.15
N LYS A 28 -14.92 -39.02 -8.67
CA LYS A 28 -14.70 -38.70 -10.09
C LYS A 28 -15.02 -39.84 -11.07
N PRO A 29 -14.60 -41.12 -10.84
CA PRO A 29 -14.94 -42.23 -11.74
C PRO A 29 -16.44 -42.51 -11.87
N TYR A 30 -17.22 -42.11 -10.85
CA TYR A 30 -18.66 -42.33 -10.80
C TYR A 30 -19.47 -41.11 -11.28
N ASN A 31 -18.80 -40.05 -11.76
CA ASN A 31 -19.42 -38.81 -12.21
C ASN A 31 -20.38 -38.21 -11.15
N ILE A 32 -20.05 -38.35 -9.86
CA ILE A 32 -20.82 -37.79 -8.76
C ILE A 32 -20.39 -36.33 -8.59
N LYS A 33 -21.34 -35.39 -8.60
CA LYS A 33 -21.06 -33.98 -8.34
C LYS A 33 -20.44 -33.81 -6.95
N THR A 34 -19.24 -33.25 -6.88
CA THR A 34 -18.52 -33.07 -5.62
C THR A 34 -18.18 -31.60 -5.41
N ILE A 35 -18.65 -31.04 -4.31
CA ILE A 35 -18.31 -29.68 -3.87
C ILE A 35 -17.31 -29.80 -2.73
N VAL A 36 -16.22 -29.03 -2.80
CA VAL A 36 -15.20 -28.97 -1.75
C VAL A 36 -15.24 -27.60 -1.08
N SER A 37 -15.07 -27.57 0.24
CA SER A 37 -15.02 -26.32 1.00
C SER A 37 -13.57 -25.94 1.32
N LEU A 38 -13.06 -24.92 0.62
CA LEU A 38 -11.73 -24.36 0.80
C LEU A 38 -11.68 -23.27 1.87
N ASN A 39 -12.59 -23.29 2.84
CA ASN A 39 -12.51 -22.46 4.05
C ASN A 39 -11.12 -22.48 4.73
N PRO A 40 -10.42 -23.63 4.84
CA PRO A 40 -9.11 -23.68 5.53
C PRO A 40 -7.99 -22.85 4.90
N ILE A 41 -8.17 -22.33 3.68
CA ILE A 41 -7.17 -21.48 3.02
C ILE A 41 -7.58 -20.00 2.97
N MET A 42 -8.72 -19.65 3.55
CA MET A 42 -9.12 -18.25 3.70
C MET A 42 -8.26 -17.57 4.77
N VAL A 43 -7.90 -16.31 4.54
CA VAL A 43 -6.97 -15.58 5.43
C VAL A 43 -7.58 -14.28 5.93
N ASP A 44 -7.88 -13.35 5.03
CA ASP A 44 -8.31 -11.97 5.36
C ASP A 44 -9.78 -11.71 5.02
N ALA A 45 -10.53 -12.77 4.69
CA ALA A 45 -11.91 -12.77 4.23
C ALA A 45 -12.22 -11.94 2.96
N THR A 46 -11.32 -11.08 2.49
CA THR A 46 -11.51 -10.17 1.36
C THR A 46 -10.68 -10.56 0.14
N GLY A 47 -9.66 -11.41 0.31
CA GLY A 47 -8.73 -11.83 -0.74
C GLY A 47 -7.72 -10.76 -1.15
N MET A 48 -7.65 -9.64 -0.44
CA MET A 48 -6.75 -8.53 -0.74
C MET A 48 -5.28 -8.92 -0.55
N CYS A 49 -4.97 -9.80 0.40
CA CYS A 49 -3.63 -10.35 0.55
C CYS A 49 -3.29 -11.30 -0.61
N GLY A 50 -4.26 -11.96 -1.25
CA GLY A 50 -4.02 -12.92 -2.33
C GLY A 50 -3.38 -14.25 -1.88
N ALA A 51 -3.28 -14.50 -0.57
CA ALA A 51 -2.74 -15.74 -0.01
C ALA A 51 -3.65 -16.95 -0.27
N CYS A 52 -4.97 -16.74 -0.24
CA CYS A 52 -6.04 -17.74 -0.44
C CYS A 52 -6.24 -18.20 -1.89
N ARG A 53 -5.22 -18.02 -2.74
CA ARG A 53 -5.26 -18.37 -4.15
C ARG A 53 -5.21 -19.87 -4.38
N VAL A 54 -6.00 -20.33 -5.33
CA VAL A 54 -6.13 -21.73 -5.75
C VAL A 54 -6.37 -21.80 -7.25
N GLN A 55 -5.86 -22.85 -7.92
CA GLN A 55 -6.16 -23.08 -9.33
C GLN A 55 -7.39 -23.97 -9.46
N VAL A 56 -8.41 -23.47 -10.17
CA VAL A 56 -9.68 -24.17 -10.42
C VAL A 56 -10.02 -24.05 -11.91
N GLY A 57 -10.17 -25.18 -12.60
CA GLY A 57 -10.50 -25.20 -14.03
C GLY A 57 -9.44 -24.50 -14.89
N GLY A 58 -8.16 -24.61 -14.48
CA GLY A 58 -7.03 -23.96 -15.15
C GLY A 58 -6.90 -22.46 -14.89
N ARG A 59 -7.76 -21.86 -14.07
CA ARG A 59 -7.71 -20.42 -13.73
C ARG A 59 -7.39 -20.23 -12.25
N THR A 60 -6.65 -19.17 -11.93
CA THR A 60 -6.47 -18.75 -10.54
C THR A 60 -7.75 -18.12 -10.01
N LYS A 61 -8.15 -18.57 -8.81
CA LYS A 61 -9.33 -18.16 -8.04
C LYS A 61 -8.89 -17.83 -6.61
N PHE A 62 -9.70 -17.06 -5.88
CA PHE A 62 -9.44 -16.67 -4.50
C PHE A 62 -10.59 -17.12 -3.61
N ALA A 63 -10.36 -18.03 -2.67
CA ALA A 63 -11.42 -18.57 -1.81
C ALA A 63 -12.15 -17.47 -1.01
N CYS A 64 -11.43 -16.40 -0.63
CA CYS A 64 -12.03 -15.27 0.06
C CYS A 64 -13.01 -14.44 -0.80
N VAL A 65 -12.86 -14.43 -2.12
CA VAL A 65 -13.62 -13.57 -3.05
C VAL A 65 -14.62 -14.37 -3.85
N ASP A 66 -14.18 -15.47 -4.47
CA ASP A 66 -15.01 -16.32 -5.33
C ASP A 66 -15.96 -17.23 -4.52
N GLY A 67 -15.83 -17.23 -3.19
CA GLY A 67 -16.50 -18.16 -2.29
C GLY A 67 -15.62 -19.37 -1.96
N PRO A 68 -15.82 -20.01 -0.81
CA PRO A 68 -15.03 -21.16 -0.40
C PRO A 68 -15.45 -22.47 -1.08
N GLU A 69 -16.66 -22.56 -1.63
CA GLU A 69 -17.18 -23.76 -2.29
C GLU A 69 -16.80 -23.82 -3.77
N PHE A 70 -16.03 -24.85 -4.15
CA PHE A 70 -15.66 -25.10 -5.55
C PHE A 70 -16.09 -26.49 -6.03
N ASP A 71 -16.21 -26.65 -7.35
CA ASP A 71 -16.26 -27.97 -7.97
C ASP A 71 -14.93 -28.69 -7.70
N GLY A 72 -14.98 -29.69 -6.83
CA GLY A 72 -13.82 -30.42 -6.37
C GLY A 72 -13.09 -31.17 -7.49
N HIS A 73 -13.73 -31.46 -8.63
CA HIS A 73 -13.06 -32.13 -9.75
C HIS A 73 -12.22 -31.19 -10.60
N GLN A 74 -12.41 -29.88 -10.43
CA GLN A 74 -11.68 -28.82 -11.14
C GLN A 74 -10.53 -28.22 -10.33
N VAL A 75 -10.45 -28.50 -9.02
CA VAL A 75 -9.39 -28.01 -8.14
C VAL A 75 -8.07 -28.73 -8.41
N ASP A 76 -7.00 -27.97 -8.61
CA ASP A 76 -5.63 -28.50 -8.63
C ASP A 76 -5.13 -28.71 -7.19
N PHE A 77 -5.45 -29.88 -6.64
CA PHE A 77 -5.04 -30.26 -5.30
C PHE A 77 -3.54 -30.44 -5.16
N ASP A 78 -2.82 -30.84 -6.21
CA ASP A 78 -1.39 -31.10 -6.12
C ASP A 78 -0.60 -29.80 -5.93
N THR A 79 -0.92 -28.79 -6.75
CA THR A 79 -0.36 -27.43 -6.57
C THR A 79 -0.78 -26.84 -5.22
N LEU A 80 -2.06 -26.99 -4.83
CA LEU A 80 -2.55 -26.48 -3.55
C LEU A 80 -1.84 -27.11 -2.35
N MET A 81 -1.62 -28.44 -2.35
CA MET A 81 -0.91 -29.14 -1.28
C MET A 81 0.57 -28.76 -1.21
N LYS A 82 1.23 -28.53 -2.36
CA LYS A 82 2.60 -27.99 -2.38
C LYS A 82 2.64 -26.58 -1.78
N ARG A 83 1.64 -25.76 -2.10
CA ARG A 83 1.48 -24.39 -1.58
C ARG A 83 1.33 -24.32 -0.08
N LEU A 84 0.56 -25.22 0.51
CA LEU A 84 0.37 -25.30 1.96
C LEU A 84 1.64 -25.66 2.75
N ARG A 85 2.71 -26.07 2.06
CA ARG A 85 4.01 -26.41 2.69
C ARG A 85 5.04 -25.29 2.61
N ILE A 86 4.64 -24.10 2.17
CA ILE A 86 5.57 -22.98 1.91
C ILE A 86 6.34 -22.54 3.17
N TYR A 87 5.76 -22.65 4.36
CA TYR A 87 6.39 -22.25 5.64
C TYR A 87 6.65 -23.40 6.61
N THR A 88 6.45 -24.67 6.20
CA THR A 88 6.63 -25.81 7.12
C THR A 88 8.03 -25.86 7.72
N ASP A 89 9.05 -25.49 6.94
CA ASP A 89 10.43 -25.42 7.44
C ASP A 89 10.55 -24.35 8.55
N SER A 90 9.97 -23.16 8.34
CA SER A 90 9.94 -22.06 9.33
C SER A 90 9.17 -22.45 10.60
N GLU A 91 8.01 -23.10 10.45
CA GLU A 91 7.20 -23.60 11.58
C GLU A 91 7.96 -24.65 12.42
N THR A 92 8.80 -25.48 11.79
CA THR A 92 9.63 -26.47 12.52
C THR A 92 10.86 -25.85 13.20
N GLU A 93 11.37 -24.71 12.72
CA GLU A 93 12.45 -23.97 13.39
C GLU A 93 11.93 -23.16 14.59
N GLU A 94 10.76 -22.53 14.47
CA GLU A 94 10.09 -21.84 15.59
C GLU A 94 9.56 -22.83 16.64
N GLY A 95 9.06 -24.00 16.21
CA GLY A 95 8.71 -25.11 17.10
C GLY A 95 9.89 -25.65 17.93
N LYS A 96 11.14 -25.37 17.53
CA LYS A 96 12.35 -25.65 18.33
C LYS A 96 12.77 -24.49 19.23
N LYS A 97 12.36 -23.25 18.94
CA LYS A 97 12.66 -22.05 19.74
C LYS A 97 11.64 -21.80 20.85
N GLY A 98 10.51 -22.51 20.88
CA GLY A 98 9.48 -22.45 21.94
C GLY A 98 9.91 -22.90 23.35
N ALA A 99 11.21 -22.99 23.64
CA ALA A 99 11.74 -23.34 24.96
C ALA A 99 13.13 -22.73 25.21
N GLN A 100 13.28 -21.41 25.09
CA GLN A 100 14.30 -20.63 25.82
C GLN A 100 14.10 -19.13 25.55
N ALA A 101 13.42 -18.46 26.48
CA ALA A 101 13.49 -17.01 26.57
C ALA A 101 14.81 -16.64 27.26
N GLU A 102 15.75 -16.03 26.54
CA GLU A 102 16.85 -15.30 27.15
C GLU A 102 16.44 -13.82 27.33
N PRO A 103 16.77 -13.21 28.47
CA PRO A 103 16.40 -11.82 28.72
C PRO A 103 17.25 -10.88 27.84
N CYS A 104 16.57 -10.04 27.07
CA CYS A 104 17.17 -8.95 26.31
C CYS A 104 17.89 -8.00 27.27
N LYS A 105 19.21 -7.88 27.13
CA LYS A 105 20.00 -6.84 27.79
C LYS A 105 19.96 -5.58 26.93
N MET A 106 19.60 -4.46 27.55
CA MET A 106 19.80 -3.13 26.98
C MET A 106 21.30 -2.83 27.00
N ASP A 107 21.90 -2.58 25.84
CA ASP A 107 23.23 -2.01 25.74
C ASP A 107 23.15 -0.49 25.98
N GLU A 108 23.45 -0.08 27.21
CA GLU A 108 23.73 1.30 27.59
C GLU A 108 25.14 1.70 27.11
N GLU A 109 25.33 1.95 25.81
CA GLU A 109 26.51 2.70 25.34
C GLU A 109 26.34 3.24 23.91
N LYS A 110 25.41 4.19 23.72
CA LYS A 110 25.35 5.00 22.50
C LYS A 110 24.99 6.45 22.81
N THR A 111 25.85 7.14 23.55
CA THR A 111 25.70 8.59 23.81
C THR A 111 26.90 9.42 23.31
N GLU A 112 27.97 8.80 22.82
CA GLU A 112 29.17 9.52 22.36
C GLU A 112 29.26 9.68 20.82
N THR A 113 28.53 8.87 20.05
CA THR A 113 28.60 8.91 18.57
C THR A 113 27.68 9.97 17.95
N TYR A 114 26.67 10.42 18.70
CA TYR A 114 25.68 11.40 18.22
C TYR A 114 26.21 12.84 18.20
N LYS A 115 27.15 13.21 19.09
CA LYS A 115 27.72 14.58 19.13
C LYS A 115 28.72 14.87 18.02
N LYS A 116 29.47 13.86 17.53
CA LYS A 116 30.52 14.07 16.52
C LYS A 116 29.96 14.33 15.12
N VAL A 117 28.80 13.78 14.78
CA VAL A 117 28.14 14.02 13.48
C VAL A 117 27.52 15.42 13.44
N GLU A 118 27.04 15.91 14.59
CA GLU A 118 26.45 17.25 14.73
C GLU A 118 27.51 18.36 14.57
N GLU A 119 28.72 18.19 15.12
CA GLU A 119 29.83 19.15 14.98
C GLU A 119 30.42 19.19 13.56
N GLU A 120 30.44 18.07 12.84
CA GLU A 120 30.98 18.01 11.48
C GLU A 120 30.01 18.61 10.44
N LEU A 121 28.69 18.48 10.65
CA LEU A 121 27.66 19.15 9.83
C LEU A 121 27.55 20.66 10.09
N MET A 122 27.93 21.13 11.29
CA MET A 122 27.95 22.56 11.64
C MET A 122 29.10 23.34 10.96
N SER A 123 30.05 22.67 10.31
CA SER A 123 31.24 23.31 9.71
C SER A 123 31.01 23.95 8.32
N GLN A 124 29.80 23.84 7.75
CA GLN A 124 29.43 24.51 6.49
C GLN A 124 28.48 25.70 6.72
N GLN A 125 28.86 26.59 7.62
CA GLN A 125 28.16 27.85 7.85
C GLN A 125 28.55 28.90 6.80
N THR A 126 27.60 29.26 5.94
CA THR A 126 27.66 30.53 5.19
C THR A 126 26.64 31.49 5.79
N VAL A 127 27.13 32.53 6.45
CA VAL A 127 26.35 33.64 7.00
C VAL A 127 25.69 34.42 5.86
N LEU A 128 24.40 34.69 6.00
CA LEU A 128 23.59 35.45 5.05
C LEU A 128 24.18 36.84 4.80
N LYS A 129 24.44 37.18 3.54
CA LYS A 129 24.59 38.57 3.09
C LYS A 129 23.22 39.07 2.62
N GLU A 130 22.76 40.18 3.19
CA GLU A 130 21.57 40.88 2.71
C GLU A 130 21.72 41.23 1.22
N GLY A 131 20.74 40.81 0.41
CA GLY A 131 20.66 41.18 -1.01
C GLY A 131 20.87 40.06 -2.02
N GLU A 132 21.05 38.80 -1.61
CA GLU A 132 21.05 37.69 -2.58
C GLU A 132 19.67 37.49 -3.21
N LYS A 133 19.61 37.48 -4.55
CA LYS A 133 18.38 37.18 -5.29
C LYS A 133 17.92 35.78 -4.86
N ARG A 134 16.68 35.64 -4.34
CA ARG A 134 16.07 34.38 -3.84
C ARG A 134 16.30 33.15 -4.74
N ILE A 135 16.37 33.36 -6.06
CA ILE A 135 16.61 32.33 -7.09
C ILE A 135 18.01 31.69 -7.00
N LYS A 136 18.97 32.31 -6.31
CA LYS A 136 20.35 31.80 -6.18
C LYS A 136 20.56 30.86 -4.99
N ILE A 137 19.65 30.84 -4.01
CA ILE A 137 19.77 29.96 -2.84
C ILE A 137 19.56 28.51 -3.33
N PRO A 138 20.50 27.57 -3.10
CA PRO A 138 20.35 26.19 -3.57
C PRO A 138 19.20 25.45 -2.84
N ARG A 139 18.66 24.42 -3.47
CA ARG A 139 17.60 23.57 -2.89
C ARG A 139 18.19 22.86 -1.66
N GLN A 140 17.52 22.92 -0.51
CA GLN A 140 18.02 22.28 0.70
C GLN A 140 17.92 20.76 0.55
N ILE A 141 19.04 20.07 0.73
CA ILE A 141 19.10 18.61 0.63
C ILE A 141 18.49 18.02 1.89
N MET A 142 17.58 17.06 1.73
CA MET A 142 16.98 16.34 2.83
C MET A 142 18.04 15.43 3.49
N PRO A 143 18.32 15.60 4.80
CA PRO A 143 19.15 14.64 5.53
C PRO A 143 18.52 13.24 5.45
N GLN A 144 19.34 12.24 5.16
CA GLN A 144 18.86 10.87 4.99
C GLN A 144 19.90 9.84 5.47
N GLN A 145 19.42 8.66 5.84
CA GLN A 145 20.29 7.53 6.15
C GLN A 145 21.19 7.17 4.96
N SER A 146 22.43 6.75 5.24
CA SER A 146 23.32 6.22 4.21
C SER A 146 22.75 4.92 3.63
N ALA A 147 23.02 4.65 2.35
CA ALA A 147 22.54 3.45 1.67
C ALA A 147 22.96 2.16 2.40
N LYS A 148 24.22 2.08 2.88
CA LYS A 148 24.74 0.92 3.62
C LYS A 148 23.99 0.68 4.94
N SER A 149 23.63 1.74 5.66
CA SER A 149 22.93 1.60 6.94
C SER A 149 21.45 1.30 6.76
N ARG A 150 20.78 1.96 5.79
CA ARG A 150 19.33 1.88 5.63
C ARG A 150 18.81 0.56 5.04
N ILE A 151 19.69 -0.25 4.44
CA ILE A 151 19.36 -1.61 4.01
C ILE A 151 19.33 -2.60 5.18
N GLU A 152 19.88 -2.25 6.35
CA GLU A 152 19.93 -3.13 7.52
C GLU A 152 18.74 -2.91 8.47
N ASN A 153 17.85 -1.96 8.16
CA ASN A 153 16.73 -1.61 9.02
C ASN A 153 15.48 -1.15 8.23
N PHE A 154 14.36 -1.01 8.94
CA PHE A 154 13.09 -0.52 8.40
C PHE A 154 12.75 0.91 8.86
N GLY A 155 13.68 1.60 9.51
CA GLY A 155 13.50 3.00 9.91
C GLY A 155 13.40 3.94 8.72
N GLU A 156 12.78 5.10 8.94
CA GLU A 156 12.54 6.11 7.91
C GLU A 156 13.84 6.56 7.22
N VAL A 157 13.88 6.52 5.88
CA VAL A 157 15.11 6.88 5.14
C VAL A 157 15.43 8.37 5.25
N PRO A 158 14.51 9.31 4.95
CA PRO A 158 14.78 10.73 5.14
C PRO A 158 14.44 11.14 6.59
N PHE A 159 15.33 11.88 7.24
CA PHE A 159 15.16 12.31 8.63
C PHE A 159 14.21 13.50 8.81
N GLY A 160 13.97 14.28 7.75
CA GLY A 160 13.25 15.56 7.84
C GLY A 160 14.22 16.75 7.88
N TYR A 161 13.68 17.95 7.67
CA TYR A 161 14.47 19.18 7.76
C TYR A 161 14.68 19.60 9.21
N THR A 162 15.84 20.21 9.48
CA THR A 162 15.99 21.05 10.68
C THR A 162 15.23 22.36 10.51
N VAL A 163 15.03 23.10 11.60
CA VAL A 163 14.40 24.43 11.57
C VAL A 163 15.11 25.37 10.60
N GLU A 164 16.45 25.41 10.64
CA GLU A 164 17.27 26.28 9.79
C GLU A 164 17.14 25.89 8.32
N GLN A 165 17.12 24.59 8.01
CA GLN A 165 16.93 24.09 6.66
C GLN A 165 15.54 24.43 6.13
N ALA A 166 14.49 24.21 6.92
CA ALA A 166 13.12 24.52 6.54
C ALA A 166 12.93 26.02 6.29
N GLN A 167 13.44 26.88 7.17
CA GLN A 167 13.39 28.33 6.99
C GLN A 167 14.19 28.77 5.76
N ARG A 168 15.39 28.22 5.55
CA ARG A 168 16.21 28.52 4.38
C ARG A 168 15.53 28.11 3.08
N GLU A 169 14.93 26.91 3.03
CA GLU A 169 14.15 26.46 1.87
C GLU A 169 12.91 27.34 1.66
N ALA A 170 12.21 27.75 2.72
CA ALA A 170 11.07 28.64 2.64
C ALA A 170 11.42 29.99 1.99
N THR A 171 12.63 30.51 2.20
CA THR A 171 13.07 31.77 1.55
C THR A 171 13.21 31.68 0.02
N ARG A 172 13.29 30.47 -0.56
CA ARG A 172 13.30 30.27 -2.03
C ARG A 172 11.94 30.56 -2.64
N CYS A 173 10.86 30.49 -1.87
CA CYS A 173 9.53 30.85 -2.34
C CYS A 173 9.47 32.35 -2.68
N ILE A 174 9.07 32.64 -3.92
CA ILE A 174 8.99 34.01 -4.43
C ILE A 174 7.64 34.68 -4.15
N GLN A 175 6.74 34.03 -3.40
CA GLN A 175 5.42 34.54 -3.05
C GLN A 175 4.65 35.02 -4.30
N CYS A 176 4.45 34.09 -5.24
CA CYS A 176 3.85 34.36 -6.54
C CYS A 176 2.46 35.00 -6.39
N LYS A 177 2.22 36.11 -7.11
CA LYS A 177 0.87 36.73 -7.17
C LYS A 177 -0.20 35.79 -7.73
N LYS A 178 0.19 34.90 -8.65
CA LYS A 178 -0.64 33.80 -9.17
C LYS A 178 0.10 32.48 -8.89
N PRO A 179 -0.16 31.82 -7.76
CA PRO A 179 0.58 30.64 -7.36
C PRO A 179 0.10 29.40 -8.12
N LEU A 180 0.80 29.02 -9.19
CA LEU A 180 0.47 27.80 -9.94
C LEU A 180 0.57 26.53 -9.08
N CYS A 181 1.38 26.55 -8.02
CA CYS A 181 1.50 25.45 -7.07
C CYS A 181 0.18 25.17 -6.33
N TYR A 182 -0.67 26.17 -6.11
CA TYR A 182 -2.02 26.01 -5.55
C TYR A 182 -2.91 25.17 -6.48
N GLU A 183 -2.95 25.51 -7.77
CA GLU A 183 -3.71 24.77 -8.79
C GLU A 183 -3.12 23.37 -9.06
N GLY A 184 -1.80 23.22 -8.90
CA GLY A 184 -1.11 21.93 -9.06
C GLY A 184 -1.25 20.98 -7.88
N CYS A 185 -1.78 21.43 -6.74
CA CYS A 185 -2.12 20.58 -5.61
C CYS A 185 -3.58 20.11 -5.77
N PRO A 186 -3.87 18.80 -5.75
CA PRO A 186 -5.23 18.29 -5.96
C PRO A 186 -6.30 18.84 -5.02
N VAL A 187 -5.92 19.19 -3.79
CA VAL A 187 -6.82 19.78 -2.77
C VAL A 187 -6.58 21.26 -2.53
N ASN A 188 -5.79 21.88 -3.41
CA ASN A 188 -5.57 23.32 -3.40
C ASN A 188 -5.07 23.88 -2.06
N ILE A 189 -4.02 23.27 -1.49
CA ILE A 189 -3.32 23.82 -0.31
C ILE A 189 -2.81 25.22 -0.64
N ASP A 190 -3.02 26.18 0.26
CA ASP A 190 -2.44 27.54 0.18
C ASP A 190 -0.93 27.52 0.48
N ILE A 191 -0.19 27.01 -0.50
CA ILE A 191 1.26 26.78 -0.42
C ILE A 191 2.04 28.06 -0.10
N PRO A 192 1.82 29.20 -0.79
CA PRO A 192 2.51 30.43 -0.45
C PRO A 192 2.28 30.87 1.00
N ALA A 193 1.06 30.73 1.53
CA ALA A 193 0.72 31.17 2.87
C ALA A 193 1.44 30.34 3.94
N PHE A 194 1.39 29.00 3.89
CA PHE A 194 2.07 28.21 4.91
C PHE A 194 3.60 28.35 4.82
N ILE A 195 4.16 28.47 3.61
CA ILE A 195 5.61 28.68 3.44
C ILE A 195 6.02 30.05 4.00
N LYS A 196 5.16 31.07 3.86
CA LYS A 196 5.41 32.38 4.46
C LYS A 196 5.51 32.27 5.99
N LEU A 197 4.59 31.54 6.62
CA LEU A 197 4.58 31.30 8.07
C LEU A 197 5.85 30.56 8.54
N ILE A 198 6.33 29.56 7.77
CA ILE A 198 7.63 28.91 8.03
C ILE A 198 8.77 29.95 8.03
N GLY A 199 8.81 30.81 7.01
CA GLY A 199 9.82 31.87 6.91
C GLY A 199 9.76 32.89 8.06
N GLU A 200 8.58 33.08 8.67
CA GLU A 200 8.35 33.96 9.83
C GLU A 200 8.61 33.23 11.17
N GLY A 201 8.83 31.91 11.16
CA GLY A 201 9.06 31.10 12.34
C GLY A 201 7.79 30.58 13.04
N ASP A 202 6.61 30.79 12.44
CA ASP A 202 5.34 30.28 12.97
C ASP A 202 5.01 28.90 12.38
N PHE A 203 5.68 27.87 12.90
CA PHE A 203 5.55 26.50 12.39
C PHE A 203 4.20 25.86 12.72
N ILE A 204 3.66 26.13 13.90
CA ILE A 204 2.33 25.63 14.32
C ILE A 204 1.24 26.31 13.48
N GLY A 205 1.33 27.63 13.27
CA GLY A 205 0.43 28.34 12.36
C GLY A 205 0.52 27.80 10.93
N ALA A 206 1.72 27.47 10.45
CA ALA A 206 1.92 26.85 9.14
C ALA A 206 1.23 25.48 9.03
N ALA A 207 1.39 24.60 10.03
CA ALA A 207 0.74 23.29 10.06
C ALA A 207 -0.80 23.43 10.05
N ARG A 208 -1.34 24.33 10.88
CA ARG A 208 -2.77 24.63 10.92
C ARG A 208 -3.28 25.18 9.60
N LYS A 209 -2.50 26.02 8.92
CA LYS A 209 -2.84 26.56 7.61
C LYS A 209 -2.98 25.46 6.55
N ILE A 210 -2.15 24.41 6.61
CA ILE A 210 -2.28 23.24 5.74
C ILE A 210 -3.55 22.44 6.09
N LYS A 211 -3.80 22.22 7.39
CA LYS A 211 -4.95 21.46 7.90
C LYS A 211 -6.33 22.06 7.58
N GLU A 212 -6.39 23.30 7.09
CA GLU A 212 -7.62 23.87 6.52
C GLU A 212 -8.12 23.12 5.27
N THR A 213 -7.22 22.46 4.55
CA THR A 213 -7.52 21.77 3.27
C THR A 213 -7.02 20.34 3.20
N ASN A 214 -5.98 19.98 3.96
CA ASN A 214 -5.41 18.65 3.97
C ASN A 214 -5.52 18.01 5.36
N GLY A 215 -6.32 16.95 5.48
CA GLY A 215 -6.49 16.19 6.73
C GLY A 215 -5.29 15.32 7.12
N LEU A 216 -4.33 15.07 6.20
CA LEU A 216 -3.22 14.13 6.42
C LEU A 216 -1.86 14.73 5.98
N PRO A 217 -1.45 15.91 6.47
CA PRO A 217 -0.25 16.60 5.97
C PRO A 217 1.05 15.84 6.23
N ALA A 218 1.17 15.18 7.40
CA ALA A 218 2.35 14.37 7.74
C ALA A 218 2.52 13.17 6.79
N VAL A 219 1.42 12.67 6.22
CA VAL A 219 1.42 11.59 5.23
C VAL A 219 1.70 12.16 3.84
N CYS A 220 0.96 13.19 3.42
CA CYS A 220 1.04 13.75 2.07
C CYS A 220 2.43 14.33 1.76
N GLY A 221 3.04 15.03 2.71
CA GLY A 221 4.41 15.54 2.56
C GLY A 221 5.45 14.45 2.29
N ARG A 222 5.20 13.21 2.73
CA ARG A 222 6.08 12.04 2.53
C ARG A 222 5.82 11.30 1.22
N VAL A 223 4.55 11.10 0.85
CA VAL A 223 4.18 10.11 -0.16
C VAL A 223 3.63 10.69 -1.46
N CYS A 224 3.30 11.99 -1.49
CA CYS A 224 2.86 12.62 -2.73
C CYS A 224 3.98 12.56 -3.79
N PRO A 225 3.64 12.33 -5.07
CA PRO A 225 4.58 12.50 -6.17
C PRO A 225 4.65 13.99 -6.53
N GLN A 226 5.38 14.78 -5.74
CA GLN A 226 5.42 16.24 -5.90
C GLN A 226 5.96 16.66 -7.28
N GLU A 227 6.82 15.83 -7.88
CA GLU A 227 7.35 15.98 -9.23
C GLU A 227 6.28 15.94 -10.33
N ASP A 228 5.09 15.41 -10.02
CA ASP A 228 3.93 15.37 -10.90
C ASP A 228 2.79 16.31 -10.47
N GLN A 229 2.96 17.01 -9.34
CA GLN A 229 1.93 17.85 -8.72
C GLN A 229 2.46 19.27 -8.47
N CYS A 230 2.47 19.72 -7.20
CA CYS A 230 2.74 21.09 -6.80
C CYS A 230 4.15 21.59 -7.20
N GLU A 231 5.18 20.73 -7.13
CA GLU A 231 6.55 21.12 -7.47
C GLU A 231 6.78 21.22 -8.97
N LYS A 232 6.09 20.40 -9.77
CA LYS A 232 6.13 20.43 -11.26
C LYS A 232 5.80 21.81 -11.83
N VAL A 233 4.82 22.47 -11.23
CA VAL A 233 4.28 23.75 -11.70
C VAL A 233 4.92 24.96 -11.00
N CYS A 234 5.84 24.73 -10.06
CA CYS A 234 6.52 25.79 -9.33
C CYS A 234 7.29 26.71 -10.28
N ILE A 235 7.05 28.03 -10.19
CA ILE A 235 7.65 29.02 -11.08
C ILE A 235 9.18 29.08 -10.92
N VAL A 236 9.70 28.80 -9.71
CA VAL A 236 11.15 28.71 -9.45
C VAL A 236 11.77 27.57 -10.28
N GLY A 237 11.04 26.46 -10.41
CA GLY A 237 11.37 25.28 -11.22
C GLY A 237 11.68 25.55 -12.69
N LYS A 238 11.29 26.73 -13.23
CA LYS A 238 11.59 27.12 -14.62
C LYS A 238 13.02 27.62 -14.82
N LYS A 239 13.70 28.06 -13.76
CA LYS A 239 15.04 28.68 -13.80
C LYS A 239 16.06 28.02 -12.86
N SER A 240 15.58 27.31 -11.84
CA SER A 240 16.36 26.54 -10.86
C SER A 240 15.49 25.34 -10.44
N ASP A 241 15.90 24.58 -9.44
CA ASP A 241 15.04 23.54 -8.87
C ASP A 241 13.77 24.18 -8.27
N PRO A 242 12.62 23.46 -8.24
CA PRO A 242 11.44 23.94 -7.55
C PRO A 242 11.68 24.11 -6.04
N VAL A 243 10.76 24.80 -5.37
CA VAL A 243 10.74 24.83 -3.90
C VAL A 243 10.34 23.44 -3.39
N CYS A 244 11.00 22.91 -2.35
CA CYS A 244 10.66 21.61 -1.75
C CYS A 244 9.36 21.68 -0.93
N ILE A 245 8.22 21.82 -1.59
CA ILE A 245 6.92 21.99 -0.94
C ILE A 245 6.60 20.77 -0.06
N GLY A 246 6.83 19.55 -0.56
CA GLY A 246 6.53 18.33 0.20
C GLY A 246 7.33 18.20 1.49
N ASN A 247 8.62 18.55 1.45
CA ASN A 247 9.49 18.50 2.63
C ASN A 247 9.12 19.59 3.66
N LEU A 248 8.67 20.76 3.20
CA LEU A 248 8.19 21.83 4.08
C LEU A 248 6.86 21.45 4.74
N GLU A 249 5.93 20.85 3.99
CA GLU A 249 4.68 20.28 4.51
C GLU A 249 4.96 19.19 5.56
N ARG A 250 5.86 18.25 5.25
CA ARG A 250 6.33 17.24 6.20
C ARG A 250 6.88 17.88 7.47
N PHE A 251 7.79 18.84 7.33
CA PHE A 251 8.46 19.49 8.46
C PHE A 251 7.46 20.11 9.43
N VAL A 252 6.50 20.92 8.95
CA VAL A 252 5.55 21.58 9.84
C VAL A 252 4.58 20.60 10.48
N ALA A 253 4.18 19.54 9.77
CA ALA A 253 3.32 18.51 10.31
C ALA A 253 4.02 17.67 11.40
N ASP A 254 5.29 17.33 11.19
CA ASP A 254 6.12 16.66 12.21
C ASP A 254 6.36 17.59 13.41
N TYR A 255 6.68 18.86 13.17
CA TYR A 255 6.90 19.86 14.23
C TYR A 255 5.66 20.03 15.11
N GLU A 256 4.46 20.13 14.51
CA GLU A 256 3.21 20.21 15.26
C GLU A 256 2.94 18.94 16.08
N ARG A 257 3.20 17.75 15.52
CA ARG A 257 3.02 16.49 16.26
C ARG A 257 3.94 16.40 17.48
N GLU A 258 5.15 16.94 17.40
CA GLU A 258 6.18 16.82 18.44
C GLU A 258 6.16 17.96 19.47
N HIS A 259 5.75 19.16 19.06
CA HIS A 259 5.85 20.39 19.89
C HIS A 259 4.52 21.12 20.06
N GLY A 260 3.50 20.78 19.27
CA GLY A 260 2.20 21.43 19.34
C GLY A 260 1.35 20.86 20.47
N ASP A 261 0.61 21.73 21.14
CA ASP A 261 -0.59 21.28 21.84
C ASP A 261 -1.58 20.76 20.80
N GLU A 262 -2.08 19.55 21.01
CA GLU A 262 -3.02 18.91 20.10
C GLU A 262 -4.30 19.75 19.99
N TYR A 263 -4.48 20.42 18.85
CA TYR A 263 -5.61 21.30 18.62
C TYR A 263 -6.85 20.51 18.23
N ILE A 264 -7.79 20.41 19.18
CA ILE A 264 -9.14 19.92 18.93
C ILE A 264 -10.04 21.14 18.69
N PRO A 265 -10.62 21.31 17.48
CA PRO A 265 -11.57 22.39 17.24
C PRO A 265 -12.81 22.22 18.11
N GLU A 266 -13.49 23.32 18.41
CA GLU A 266 -14.79 23.26 19.07
C GLU A 266 -15.78 22.54 18.14
N ILE A 267 -16.29 21.40 18.61
CA ILE A 267 -17.24 20.59 17.85
C ILE A 267 -18.64 21.18 18.04
N PRO A 268 -19.40 21.44 16.96
CA PRO A 268 -20.78 21.92 17.05
C PRO A 268 -21.69 20.99 17.86
N GLU A 269 -22.88 21.49 18.22
CA GLU A 269 -23.92 20.63 18.80
C GLU A 269 -24.23 19.44 17.88
N LYS A 270 -24.54 18.29 18.50
CA LYS A 270 -24.85 17.06 17.77
C LYS A 270 -26.01 17.28 16.81
N THR A 271 -25.78 16.99 15.54
CA THR A 271 -26.78 17.09 14.48
C THR A 271 -27.91 16.06 14.62
N GLY A 272 -27.67 14.98 15.37
CA GLY A 272 -28.57 13.84 15.48
C GLY A 272 -28.44 12.82 14.33
N HIS A 273 -27.59 13.08 13.33
CA HIS A 273 -27.34 12.16 12.23
C HIS A 273 -26.18 11.20 12.51
N LYS A 274 -26.35 9.93 12.11
CA LYS A 274 -25.41 8.84 12.32
C LYS A 274 -24.88 8.30 10.99
N ILE A 275 -23.56 8.28 10.81
CA ILE A 275 -22.90 7.98 9.53
C ILE A 275 -21.94 6.79 9.68
N ALA A 276 -22.06 5.81 8.78
CA ALA A 276 -21.13 4.69 8.68
C ALA A 276 -20.08 4.97 7.61
N VAL A 277 -18.81 4.78 7.94
CA VAL A 277 -17.68 4.91 7.02
C VAL A 277 -17.03 3.55 6.84
N VAL A 278 -17.14 2.95 5.66
CA VAL A 278 -16.64 1.61 5.38
C VAL A 278 -15.24 1.70 4.76
N GLY A 279 -14.23 1.32 5.56
CA GLY A 279 -12.80 1.39 5.24
C GLY A 279 -12.12 2.58 5.91
N SER A 280 -10.96 2.32 6.54
CA SER A 280 -10.16 3.32 7.27
C SER A 280 -8.93 3.81 6.49
N GLY A 281 -8.98 3.74 5.16
CA GLY A 281 -7.94 4.36 4.31
C GLY A 281 -8.04 5.90 4.35
N PRO A 282 -7.17 6.60 3.60
CA PRO A 282 -7.15 8.07 3.56
C PRO A 282 -8.54 8.70 3.37
N ALA A 283 -9.32 8.22 2.40
CA ALA A 283 -10.68 8.70 2.15
C ALA A 283 -11.61 8.57 3.37
N GLY A 284 -11.60 7.41 4.02
CA GLY A 284 -12.44 7.16 5.18
C GLY A 284 -12.03 7.99 6.39
N LEU A 285 -10.72 8.13 6.64
CA LEU A 285 -10.19 8.97 7.71
C LEU A 285 -10.57 10.44 7.52
N THR A 286 -10.44 10.97 6.30
CA THR A 286 -10.82 12.35 5.98
C THR A 286 -12.31 12.60 6.18
N VAL A 287 -13.15 11.79 5.53
CA VAL A 287 -14.61 11.92 5.63
C VAL A 287 -15.07 11.81 7.08
N ALA A 288 -14.48 10.90 7.85
CA ALA A 288 -14.84 10.76 9.25
C ALA A 288 -14.45 11.99 10.08
N GLY A 289 -13.25 12.54 9.88
CA GLY A 289 -12.80 13.74 10.57
C GLY A 289 -13.66 14.96 10.25
N ASP A 290 -14.00 15.16 8.97
CA ASP A 290 -14.79 16.32 8.56
C ASP A 290 -16.24 16.23 9.02
N LEU A 291 -16.86 15.04 8.93
CA LEU A 291 -18.22 14.85 9.45
C LEU A 291 -18.29 14.95 10.98
N ALA A 292 -17.26 14.50 11.70
CA ALA A 292 -17.18 14.69 13.15
C ALA A 292 -17.10 16.17 13.52
N LYS A 293 -16.29 16.96 12.80
CA LYS A 293 -16.22 18.43 12.96
C LYS A 293 -17.54 19.14 12.63
N MET A 294 -18.42 18.51 11.85
CA MET A 294 -19.78 19.02 11.57
C MET A 294 -20.81 18.61 12.64
N GLY A 295 -20.42 17.83 13.65
CA GLY A 295 -21.31 17.39 14.74
C GLY A 295 -22.11 16.12 14.43
N HIS A 296 -21.72 15.33 13.43
CA HIS A 296 -22.32 14.02 13.14
C HIS A 296 -21.74 12.92 14.04
N GLU A 297 -22.54 11.88 14.35
CA GLU A 297 -22.01 10.66 14.96
C GLU A 297 -21.41 9.77 13.86
N VAL A 298 -20.10 9.53 13.91
CA VAL A 298 -19.39 8.78 12.87
C VAL A 298 -18.80 7.49 13.42
N ILE A 299 -19.03 6.39 12.70
CA ILE A 299 -18.44 5.07 13.00
C ILE A 299 -17.71 4.56 11.77
N ILE A 300 -16.40 4.35 11.88
CA ILE A 300 -15.58 3.71 10.86
C ILE A 300 -15.61 2.20 11.06
N PHE A 301 -15.94 1.44 10.01
CA PHE A 301 -15.84 -0.02 9.97
C PHE A 301 -14.63 -0.42 9.14
N GLU A 302 -13.63 -1.04 9.77
CA GLU A 302 -12.39 -1.48 9.14
C GLU A 302 -12.28 -3.01 9.17
N THR A 303 -11.96 -3.59 8.02
CA THR A 303 -11.78 -5.04 7.87
C THR A 303 -10.59 -5.57 8.66
N LEU A 304 -9.48 -4.84 8.67
CA LEU A 304 -8.25 -5.26 9.32
C LEU A 304 -8.29 -4.98 10.83
N HIS A 305 -7.34 -5.59 11.55
CA HIS A 305 -7.14 -5.37 12.98
C HIS A 305 -6.41 -4.04 13.29
N LYS A 306 -6.15 -3.20 12.27
CA LYS A 306 -5.52 -1.88 12.42
C LYS A 306 -6.05 -0.92 11.36
N ALA A 307 -6.34 0.31 11.78
CA ALA A 307 -6.84 1.37 10.90
C ALA A 307 -5.73 2.04 10.09
N GLY A 308 -6.07 2.59 8.92
CA GLY A 308 -5.16 3.37 8.05
C GLY A 308 -5.02 2.83 6.62
N GLY A 309 -5.61 1.67 6.32
CA GLY A 309 -5.58 1.08 4.98
C GLY A 309 -4.15 0.94 4.42
N VAL A 310 -3.94 1.38 3.18
CA VAL A 310 -2.63 1.28 2.49
C VAL A 310 -1.49 1.99 3.24
N LEU A 311 -1.82 2.98 4.07
CA LEU A 311 -0.84 3.68 4.90
C LEU A 311 -0.24 2.76 5.97
N VAL A 312 -0.95 1.71 6.37
CA VAL A 312 -0.48 0.72 7.35
C VAL A 312 0.03 -0.54 6.67
N TYR A 313 -0.75 -1.21 5.82
CA TYR A 313 -0.35 -2.50 5.27
C TYR A 313 0.51 -2.40 3.99
N GLY A 314 0.47 -1.27 3.27
CA GLY A 314 1.06 -1.13 1.94
C GLY A 314 2.41 -0.41 1.93
N ILE A 315 2.40 0.87 2.27
CA ILE A 315 3.61 1.72 2.23
C ILE A 315 4.54 1.31 3.38
N PRO A 316 5.82 0.96 3.16
CA PRO A 316 6.69 0.50 4.25
C PRO A 316 7.06 1.58 5.27
N GLU A 317 7.46 1.13 6.47
CA GLU A 317 7.92 1.99 7.59
C GLU A 317 9.07 2.93 7.18
N PHE A 318 9.97 2.46 6.30
CA PHE A 318 11.11 3.25 5.83
C PHE A 318 10.72 4.44 4.92
N ARG A 319 9.44 4.55 4.53
CA ARG A 319 8.86 5.68 3.79
C ARG A 319 7.78 6.41 4.59
N LEU A 320 6.95 5.66 5.32
CA LEU A 320 5.86 6.20 6.12
C LEU A 320 5.82 5.47 7.48
N PRO A 321 6.37 6.10 8.52
CA PRO A 321 6.29 5.59 9.88
C PRO A 321 4.83 5.40 10.33
N LYS A 322 4.58 4.29 11.03
CA LYS A 322 3.22 3.85 11.40
C LYS A 322 2.67 4.57 12.62
N ASP A 323 3.55 5.09 13.45
CA ASP A 323 3.23 5.99 14.56
C ASP A 323 2.55 7.28 14.06
N ILE A 324 2.98 7.80 12.90
CA ILE A 324 2.33 8.95 12.24
C ILE A 324 0.89 8.61 11.89
N VAL A 325 0.66 7.48 11.22
CA VAL A 325 -0.69 7.04 10.86
C VAL A 325 -1.54 6.80 12.12
N GLN A 326 -0.95 6.20 13.15
CA GLN A 326 -1.63 5.99 14.42
C GLN A 326 -2.03 7.32 15.07
N SER A 327 -1.16 8.33 15.03
CA SER A 327 -1.46 9.66 15.59
C SER A 327 -2.64 10.33 14.89
N GLU A 328 -2.79 10.15 13.57
CA GLU A 328 -3.96 10.66 12.83
C GLU A 328 -5.24 9.93 13.23
N VAL A 329 -5.18 8.62 13.43
CA VAL A 329 -6.32 7.83 13.92
C VAL A 329 -6.70 8.23 15.35
N ASP A 330 -5.70 8.40 16.23
CA ASP A 330 -5.92 8.80 17.62
C ASP A 330 -6.54 10.20 17.70
N TYR A 331 -6.13 11.10 16.80
CA TYR A 331 -6.76 12.42 16.65
C TYR A 331 -8.25 12.30 16.28
N LEU A 332 -8.62 11.44 15.32
CA LEU A 332 -10.03 11.21 14.98
C LEU A 332 -10.83 10.63 16.16
N ILE A 333 -10.25 9.72 16.92
CA ILE A 333 -10.89 9.16 18.12
C ILE A 333 -11.15 10.27 19.15
N LYS A 334 -10.22 11.21 19.32
CA LYS A 334 -10.39 12.38 20.18
C LYS A 334 -11.44 13.37 19.66
N LEU A 335 -11.66 13.44 18.34
CA LEU A 335 -12.81 14.15 17.74
C LEU A 335 -14.14 13.44 17.99
N GLY A 336 -14.16 12.25 18.60
CA GLY A 336 -15.36 11.49 18.90
C GLY A 336 -15.75 10.47 17.82
N VAL A 337 -14.89 10.24 16.82
CA VAL A 337 -15.08 9.17 15.83
C VAL A 337 -14.89 7.82 16.52
N LYS A 338 -15.80 6.88 16.27
CA LYS A 338 -15.66 5.48 16.70
C LYS A 338 -15.02 4.66 15.59
N VAL A 339 -14.19 3.68 15.94
CA VAL A 339 -13.52 2.80 14.98
C VAL A 339 -13.75 1.35 15.38
N GLU A 340 -14.49 0.63 14.54
CA GLU A 340 -14.79 -0.80 14.67
C GLU A 340 -13.86 -1.60 13.74
N LEU A 341 -12.82 -2.18 14.32
CA LEU A 341 -11.85 -3.02 13.62
C LEU A 341 -12.40 -4.44 13.40
N ASN A 342 -11.75 -5.23 12.55
CA ASN A 342 -12.16 -6.60 12.20
C ASN A 342 -13.60 -6.73 11.66
N SER A 343 -14.13 -5.64 11.09
CA SER A 343 -15.49 -5.53 10.59
C SER A 343 -15.52 -5.61 9.07
N VAL A 344 -15.80 -6.82 8.55
CA VAL A 344 -15.87 -7.09 7.11
C VAL A 344 -17.27 -6.81 6.59
N ILE A 345 -17.52 -5.56 6.17
CA ILE A 345 -18.78 -5.20 5.52
C ILE A 345 -18.91 -5.93 4.18
N GLY A 346 -20.09 -6.48 3.93
CA GLY A 346 -20.41 -7.45 2.88
C GLY A 346 -20.28 -8.92 3.31
N LYS A 347 -19.79 -9.21 4.52
CA LYS A 347 -19.81 -10.57 5.10
C LYS A 347 -20.42 -10.65 6.49
N ILE A 348 -19.97 -9.79 7.40
CA ILE A 348 -20.48 -9.75 8.77
C ILE A 348 -21.81 -8.99 8.80
N GLU A 349 -21.82 -7.80 8.19
CA GLU A 349 -22.98 -6.95 7.96
C GLU A 349 -22.93 -6.44 6.53
N THR A 350 -24.07 -6.16 5.93
CA THR A 350 -24.19 -5.58 4.58
C THR A 350 -24.46 -4.07 4.67
N VAL A 351 -24.28 -3.36 3.55
CA VAL A 351 -24.62 -1.92 3.48
C VAL A 351 -26.10 -1.69 3.75
N ASP A 352 -26.97 -2.61 3.33
CA ASP A 352 -28.41 -2.53 3.61
C ASP A 352 -28.73 -2.72 5.10
N GLU A 353 -28.04 -3.64 5.78
CA GLU A 353 -28.17 -3.82 7.23
C GLU A 353 -27.71 -2.57 7.98
N LEU A 354 -26.57 -1.97 7.61
CA LEU A 354 -26.13 -0.70 8.19
C LEU A 354 -27.20 0.40 8.04
N LEU A 355 -27.78 0.58 6.85
CA LEU A 355 -28.85 1.56 6.65
C LEU A 355 -30.10 1.25 7.49
N ASN A 356 -30.44 -0.04 7.64
CA ASN A 356 -31.58 -0.47 8.46
C ASN A 356 -31.32 -0.33 9.97
N ASP A 357 -30.07 -0.38 10.41
CA ASP A 357 -29.63 -0.25 11.80
C ASP A 357 -29.49 1.22 12.26
N GLY A 358 -30.14 2.13 11.54
CA GLY A 358 -30.30 3.53 11.93
C GLY A 358 -29.13 4.44 11.52
N PHE A 359 -28.31 4.03 10.55
CA PHE A 359 -27.38 4.95 9.89
C PHE A 359 -28.10 5.75 8.79
N ASP A 360 -28.00 7.07 8.83
CA ASP A 360 -28.62 7.98 7.85
C ASP A 360 -27.89 7.95 6.50
N ALA A 361 -26.58 7.67 6.52
CA ALA A 361 -25.77 7.50 5.32
C ALA A 361 -24.60 6.53 5.53
N VAL A 362 -24.12 5.99 4.42
CA VAL A 362 -22.93 5.12 4.35
C VAL A 362 -21.94 5.69 3.34
N PHE A 363 -20.70 5.90 3.73
CA PHE A 363 -19.59 6.22 2.83
C PHE A 363 -18.74 4.97 2.56
N LEU A 364 -18.46 4.69 1.29
CA LEU A 364 -17.65 3.55 0.86
C LEU A 364 -16.25 4.02 0.44
N GLY A 365 -15.26 3.75 1.28
CA GLY A 365 -13.85 4.09 1.12
C GLY A 365 -12.93 2.87 1.10
N THR A 366 -13.40 1.73 0.55
CA THR A 366 -12.71 0.44 0.64
C THR A 366 -11.47 0.29 -0.27
N GLY A 367 -11.22 1.29 -1.12
CA GLY A 367 -10.09 1.32 -2.06
C GLY A 367 -10.10 0.20 -3.12
N ALA A 368 -8.96 0.04 -3.80
CA ALA A 368 -8.74 -0.97 -4.83
C ALA A 368 -7.65 -1.98 -4.40
N GLY A 369 -8.00 -2.87 -3.46
CA GLY A 369 -7.04 -3.76 -2.80
C GLY A 369 -6.91 -5.17 -3.38
N LEU A 370 -7.64 -5.56 -4.43
CA LEU A 370 -7.60 -6.93 -4.96
C LEU A 370 -6.40 -7.12 -5.91
N PRO A 371 -5.45 -8.04 -5.64
CA PRO A 371 -4.22 -8.12 -6.43
C PRO A 371 -4.46 -8.67 -7.84
N MET A 372 -3.78 -8.08 -8.83
CA MET A 372 -3.76 -8.62 -10.19
C MET A 372 -2.56 -9.56 -10.39
N PHE A 373 -2.80 -10.62 -11.16
CA PHE A 373 -1.79 -11.57 -11.61
C PHE A 373 -1.63 -11.50 -13.13
N MET A 374 -0.45 -11.86 -13.64
CA MET A 374 -0.10 -11.85 -15.06
C MET A 374 -0.89 -12.90 -15.87
N ARG A 375 -1.41 -13.95 -15.21
CA ARG A 375 -2.08 -15.11 -15.83
C ARG A 375 -1.13 -15.92 -16.71
N ILE A 376 0.08 -16.14 -16.21
CA ILE A 376 1.12 -16.94 -16.85
C ILE A 376 1.29 -18.28 -16.13
N PRO A 377 1.84 -19.32 -16.80
CA PRO A 377 2.12 -20.59 -16.12
C PRO A 377 3.13 -20.40 -14.98
N GLY A 378 2.86 -21.04 -13.83
CA GLY A 378 3.75 -21.04 -12.66
C GLY A 378 3.43 -20.01 -11.56
N GLU A 379 2.38 -19.20 -11.70
CA GLU A 379 2.00 -18.18 -10.68
C GLU A 379 1.57 -18.75 -9.31
N ASN A 380 1.25 -20.05 -9.26
CA ASN A 380 0.87 -20.74 -8.02
C ASN A 380 2.04 -21.50 -7.37
N LEU A 381 3.27 -21.38 -7.88
CA LEU A 381 4.47 -21.97 -7.28
C LEU A 381 4.80 -21.33 -5.92
N ASN A 382 5.49 -22.09 -5.06
CA ASN A 382 6.09 -21.59 -3.83
C ASN A 382 7.21 -20.61 -4.15
N GLY A 383 7.23 -19.47 -3.46
CA GLY A 383 8.13 -18.36 -3.80
C GLY A 383 7.49 -17.30 -4.68
N VAL A 384 6.28 -17.51 -5.22
CA VAL A 384 5.50 -16.43 -5.82
C VAL A 384 4.72 -15.70 -4.73
N TYR A 385 4.68 -14.38 -4.78
CA TYR A 385 3.84 -13.52 -3.95
C TYR A 385 3.04 -12.55 -4.81
N SER A 386 1.85 -12.16 -4.36
CA SER A 386 1.35 -10.83 -4.73
C SER A 386 2.11 -9.79 -3.90
N ALA A 387 2.32 -8.58 -4.42
CA ALA A 387 2.91 -7.51 -3.63
C ALA A 387 2.08 -7.20 -2.37
N ASN A 388 0.75 -7.34 -2.46
CA ASN A 388 -0.14 -7.18 -1.31
C ASN A 388 0.14 -8.20 -0.21
N GLU A 389 0.30 -9.49 -0.55
CA GLU A 389 0.65 -10.53 0.42
C GLU A 389 1.97 -10.20 1.12
N TYR A 390 2.98 -9.88 0.29
CA TYR A 390 4.33 -9.64 0.74
C TYR A 390 4.41 -8.41 1.66
N LEU A 391 3.88 -7.28 1.21
CA LEU A 391 3.89 -6.04 1.99
C LEU A 391 2.97 -6.10 3.21
N THR A 392 1.84 -6.82 3.16
CA THR A 392 0.99 -7.00 4.35
C THR A 392 1.73 -7.80 5.43
N ARG A 393 2.40 -8.91 5.05
CA ARG A 393 3.24 -9.68 5.98
C ARG A 393 4.32 -8.79 6.62
N ILE A 394 4.98 -7.95 5.83
CA ILE A 394 6.07 -7.10 6.31
C ILE A 394 5.55 -5.93 7.16
N ASN A 395 4.56 -5.18 6.67
CA ASN A 395 4.20 -3.89 7.26
C ASN A 395 3.16 -4.03 8.37
N LEU A 396 2.12 -4.84 8.13
CA LEU A 396 1.03 -5.03 9.08
C LEU A 396 1.42 -6.10 10.11
N MET A 397 1.93 -7.24 9.64
CA MET A 397 2.26 -8.38 10.50
C MET A 397 3.70 -8.37 11.03
N LYS A 398 4.51 -7.38 10.62
CA LYS A 398 5.90 -7.19 11.09
C LYS A 398 6.81 -8.41 10.88
N ALA A 399 6.58 -9.21 9.84
CA ALA A 399 7.31 -10.45 9.56
C ALA A 399 8.83 -10.28 9.30
N TYR A 400 9.34 -9.05 9.21
CA TYR A 400 10.77 -8.79 9.18
C TYR A 400 11.43 -8.93 10.56
N ASP A 401 10.64 -8.84 11.63
CA ASP A 401 11.06 -8.90 13.02
C ASP A 401 10.84 -10.33 13.56
N PRO A 402 11.89 -11.00 14.07
CA PRO A 402 11.78 -12.36 14.60
C PRO A 402 10.90 -12.49 15.85
N ASP A 403 10.54 -11.38 16.51
CA ASP A 403 9.64 -11.39 17.67
C ASP A 403 8.16 -11.56 17.27
N TYR A 404 7.84 -11.50 15.97
CA TYR A 404 6.50 -11.69 15.43
C TYR A 404 6.34 -13.05 14.76
N GLU A 405 5.19 -13.69 14.97
CA GLU A 405 4.92 -15.07 14.52
C GLU A 405 4.71 -15.21 13.00
N THR A 406 4.45 -14.12 12.27
CA THR A 406 4.13 -14.24 10.84
C THR A 406 5.41 -14.48 10.03
N PRO A 407 5.52 -15.60 9.28
CA PRO A 407 6.72 -15.86 8.51
C PRO A 407 6.73 -15.06 7.19
N VAL A 408 7.93 -14.83 6.67
CA VAL A 408 8.18 -14.30 5.32
C VAL A 408 9.38 -15.01 4.69
N LEU A 409 9.36 -15.15 3.37
CA LEU A 409 10.49 -15.77 2.66
C LEU A 409 11.66 -14.79 2.58
N ARG A 410 12.82 -15.23 3.06
CA ARG A 410 14.11 -14.54 2.91
C ARG A 410 14.91 -15.26 1.83
N LYS A 411 14.94 -14.71 0.62
CA LYS A 411 15.59 -15.30 -0.56
C LYS A 411 16.65 -14.36 -1.10
N LYS A 412 17.70 -14.93 -1.72
CA LYS A 412 18.84 -14.16 -2.22
C LYS A 412 18.56 -13.58 -3.59
N LYS A 413 17.84 -14.31 -4.43
CA LYS A 413 17.50 -13.89 -5.80
C LYS A 413 16.00 -13.64 -5.94
N VAL A 414 15.61 -12.37 -6.04
CA VAL A 414 14.21 -11.95 -6.02
C VAL A 414 13.90 -11.14 -7.27
N ALA A 415 12.82 -11.46 -7.98
CA ALA A 415 12.28 -10.61 -9.04
C ALA A 415 10.98 -9.94 -8.59
N VAL A 416 10.89 -8.63 -8.75
CA VAL A 416 9.68 -7.83 -8.54
C VAL A 416 9.16 -7.37 -9.89
N LEU A 417 7.91 -7.73 -10.20
CA LEU A 417 7.29 -7.47 -11.49
C LEU A 417 6.49 -6.18 -11.42
N GLY A 418 6.95 -5.12 -12.09
CA GLY A 418 6.27 -3.83 -12.08
C GLY A 418 7.23 -2.65 -12.10
N GLY A 419 6.67 -1.44 -12.10
CA GLY A 419 7.44 -0.20 -12.09
C GLY A 419 6.81 0.92 -11.28
N GLY A 420 5.77 0.65 -10.48
CA GLY A 420 5.16 1.64 -9.60
C GLY A 420 5.77 1.64 -8.21
N ASN A 421 5.24 2.51 -7.34
CA ASN A 421 5.66 2.60 -5.94
C ASN A 421 5.61 1.25 -5.22
N VAL A 422 4.54 0.47 -5.42
CA VAL A 422 4.41 -0.89 -4.85
C VAL A 422 5.56 -1.82 -5.26
N ALA A 423 6.07 -1.68 -6.50
CA ALA A 423 7.22 -2.45 -6.95
C ALA A 423 8.52 -1.98 -6.28
N MET A 424 8.71 -0.67 -6.10
CA MET A 424 9.85 -0.13 -5.35
C MET A 424 9.82 -0.56 -3.89
N ASP A 425 8.67 -0.44 -3.24
CA ASP A 425 8.45 -0.84 -1.85
C ASP A 425 8.75 -2.32 -1.65
N SER A 426 8.26 -3.18 -2.55
CA SER A 426 8.53 -4.62 -2.50
C SER A 426 10.01 -4.95 -2.72
N ALA A 427 10.66 -4.29 -3.69
CA ALA A 427 12.05 -4.56 -4.02
C ALA A 427 13.01 -4.08 -2.91
N ARG A 428 12.79 -2.88 -2.38
CA ARG A 428 13.58 -2.31 -1.28
C ARG A 428 13.39 -3.07 0.04
N THR A 429 12.18 -3.61 0.25
CA THR A 429 11.90 -4.56 1.33
C THR A 429 12.69 -5.86 1.14
N ALA A 430 12.74 -6.40 -0.08
CA ALA A 430 13.49 -7.64 -0.35
C ALA A 430 14.99 -7.49 -0.08
N LEU A 431 15.59 -6.32 -0.39
CA LEU A 431 16.97 -6.02 0.01
C LEU A 431 17.14 -6.05 1.54
N ARG A 432 16.23 -5.40 2.28
CA ARG A 432 16.24 -5.37 3.76
C ARG A 432 16.05 -6.74 4.42
N LEU A 433 15.43 -7.68 3.72
CA LEU A 433 15.32 -9.08 4.16
C LEU A 433 16.55 -9.93 3.81
N GLY A 434 17.62 -9.33 3.30
CA GLY A 434 18.89 -10.00 2.98
C GLY A 434 18.98 -10.51 1.54
N GLY A 435 18.17 -9.98 0.63
CA GLY A 435 18.30 -10.21 -0.80
C GLY A 435 19.62 -9.65 -1.35
N GLU A 436 20.25 -10.38 -2.27
CA GLU A 436 21.52 -10.00 -2.90
C GLU A 436 21.27 -9.54 -4.33
N ASP A 437 20.57 -10.36 -5.11
CA ASP A 437 20.18 -10.07 -6.50
C ASP A 437 18.68 -9.74 -6.53
N VAL A 438 18.34 -8.46 -6.29
CA VAL A 438 16.95 -8.00 -6.33
C VAL A 438 16.67 -7.26 -7.63
N TYR A 439 15.88 -7.89 -8.49
CA TYR A 439 15.55 -7.41 -9.82
C TYR A 439 14.20 -6.68 -9.83
N VAL A 440 14.18 -5.48 -10.41
CA VAL A 440 12.93 -4.81 -10.81
C VAL A 440 12.71 -5.11 -12.29
N VAL A 441 11.75 -5.98 -12.61
CA VAL A 441 11.43 -6.39 -13.97
C VAL A 441 10.28 -5.55 -14.50
N TYR A 442 10.57 -4.67 -15.46
CA TYR A 442 9.60 -3.74 -16.00
C TYR A 442 9.51 -3.82 -17.53
N ARG A 443 8.30 -3.99 -18.03
CA ARG A 443 8.03 -4.16 -19.47
C ARG A 443 8.25 -2.91 -20.31
N ARG A 444 8.47 -1.72 -19.71
CA ARG A 444 8.74 -0.45 -20.42
C ARG A 444 10.12 0.09 -20.06
N SER A 445 10.47 1.28 -20.55
CA SER A 445 11.71 1.94 -20.18
C SER A 445 11.58 2.72 -18.87
N ARG A 446 12.72 3.20 -18.35
CA ARG A 446 12.78 4.08 -17.19
C ARG A 446 11.88 5.31 -17.30
N LYS A 447 11.75 5.90 -18.50
CA LYS A 447 10.95 7.11 -18.72
C LYS A 447 9.45 6.89 -18.48
N GLU A 448 8.95 5.69 -18.73
CA GLU A 448 7.54 5.35 -18.52
C GLU A 448 7.26 4.78 -17.12
N MET A 449 8.25 4.76 -16.23
CA MET A 449 8.14 4.20 -14.89
C MET A 449 7.28 5.12 -14.00
N PRO A 450 6.16 4.63 -13.42
CA PRO A 450 5.26 5.46 -12.63
C PRO A 450 5.64 5.59 -11.14
N ALA A 451 6.76 5.01 -10.70
CA ALA A 451 7.23 5.19 -9.33
C ALA A 451 7.76 6.61 -9.09
N ARG A 452 7.63 7.08 -7.85
CA ARG A 452 8.19 8.35 -7.39
C ARG A 452 9.71 8.34 -7.59
N ILE A 453 10.24 9.43 -8.14
CA ILE A 453 11.62 9.52 -8.63
C ILE A 453 12.62 9.26 -7.49
N ASP A 454 12.36 9.83 -6.31
CA ASP A 454 13.18 9.61 -5.11
C ASP A 454 13.29 8.13 -4.74
N GLU A 455 12.21 7.36 -4.87
CA GLU A 455 12.18 5.95 -4.49
C GLU A 455 12.97 5.08 -5.48
N VAL A 456 12.98 5.48 -6.75
CA VAL A 456 13.82 4.85 -7.77
C VAL A 456 15.28 5.12 -7.47
N HIS A 457 15.64 6.38 -7.16
CA HIS A 457 17.01 6.75 -6.81
C HIS A 457 17.49 6.07 -5.53
N HIS A 458 16.65 6.04 -4.48
CA HIS A 458 16.97 5.32 -3.25
C HIS A 458 17.17 3.83 -3.51
N GLY A 459 16.34 3.23 -4.36
CA GLY A 459 16.49 1.85 -4.78
C GLY A 459 17.80 1.57 -5.52
N GLU A 460 18.22 2.46 -6.42
CA GLU A 460 19.52 2.35 -7.11
C GLU A 460 20.70 2.44 -6.16
N GLU A 461 20.68 3.42 -5.25
CA GLU A 461 21.69 3.59 -4.19
C GLU A 461 21.76 2.38 -3.25
N GLU A 462 20.62 1.73 -2.99
CA GLU A 462 20.52 0.51 -2.17
C GLU A 462 20.96 -0.76 -2.92
N GLY A 463 21.15 -0.71 -4.24
CA GLY A 463 21.66 -1.81 -5.06
C GLY A 463 20.62 -2.58 -5.90
N LEU A 464 19.42 -2.02 -6.13
CA LEU A 464 18.43 -2.66 -6.99
C LEU A 464 18.90 -2.78 -8.45
N ILE A 465 18.59 -3.93 -9.07
CA ILE A 465 18.95 -4.24 -10.45
C ILE A 465 17.72 -4.05 -11.36
N PHE A 466 17.71 -2.98 -12.14
CA PHE A 466 16.59 -2.72 -13.06
C PHE A 466 16.73 -3.50 -14.38
N LYS A 467 15.71 -4.30 -14.71
CA LYS A 467 15.55 -5.00 -15.99
C LYS A 467 14.40 -4.37 -16.77
N PHE A 468 14.71 -3.27 -17.46
CA PHE A 468 13.78 -2.59 -18.36
C PHE A 468 13.54 -3.38 -19.63
N LEU A 469 12.42 -3.08 -20.30
CA LEU A 469 12.02 -3.72 -21.56
C LEU A 469 12.04 -5.25 -21.47
N MET A 470 11.60 -5.78 -20.33
CA MET A 470 11.55 -7.20 -20.04
C MET A 470 10.19 -7.56 -19.47
N ASN A 471 9.57 -8.62 -20.01
CA ASN A 471 8.26 -9.07 -19.55
C ASN A 471 8.30 -10.58 -19.27
N PRO A 472 7.82 -11.05 -18.11
CA PRO A 472 7.79 -12.47 -17.81
C PRO A 472 6.68 -13.17 -18.59
N ILE A 473 6.97 -14.37 -19.09
CA ILE A 473 6.03 -15.22 -19.84
C ILE A 473 5.75 -16.56 -19.16
N ARG A 474 6.65 -17.01 -18.26
CA ARG A 474 6.48 -18.23 -17.47
C ARG A 474 7.36 -18.20 -16.22
N ILE A 475 6.85 -18.72 -15.10
CA ILE A 475 7.63 -18.98 -13.89
C ILE A 475 7.99 -20.46 -13.85
N LEU A 476 9.26 -20.77 -13.63
CA LEU A 476 9.81 -22.12 -13.67
C LEU A 476 9.90 -22.67 -12.24
N GLY A 477 9.33 -23.85 -12.04
CA GLY A 477 9.35 -24.56 -10.76
C GLY A 477 10.32 -25.74 -10.75
N ASP A 478 10.83 -26.10 -9.59
CA ASP A 478 11.47 -27.40 -9.34
C ASP A 478 10.44 -28.52 -9.08
N ASP A 479 10.91 -29.74 -8.86
CA ASP A 479 10.05 -30.90 -8.62
C ASP A 479 9.20 -30.75 -7.34
N LYS A 480 9.70 -30.00 -6.36
CA LYS A 480 9.03 -29.68 -5.09
C LYS A 480 8.01 -28.55 -5.24
N GLY A 481 7.94 -27.89 -6.39
CA GLY A 481 7.03 -26.78 -6.68
C GLY A 481 7.53 -25.42 -6.20
N TRP A 482 8.83 -25.26 -5.98
CA TRP A 482 9.47 -23.98 -5.67
C TRP A 482 9.98 -23.28 -6.92
N VAL A 483 9.88 -21.95 -6.93
CA VAL A 483 10.47 -21.14 -8.00
C VAL A 483 11.97 -21.40 -8.10
N LYS A 484 12.42 -21.71 -9.32
CA LYS A 484 13.82 -21.92 -9.70
C LYS A 484 14.30 -20.93 -10.77
N GLY A 485 13.37 -20.21 -11.40
CA GLY A 485 13.70 -19.21 -12.41
C GLY A 485 12.45 -18.62 -13.05
N MET A 486 12.67 -17.64 -13.92
CA MET A 486 11.60 -16.94 -14.62
C MET A 486 12.00 -16.71 -16.08
N GLU A 487 11.21 -17.26 -17.00
CA GLU A 487 11.38 -17.05 -18.43
C GLU A 487 10.77 -15.70 -18.81
N CYS A 488 11.58 -14.87 -19.46
CA CYS A 488 11.26 -13.50 -19.83
C CYS A 488 11.50 -13.28 -21.31
N ILE A 489 10.68 -12.43 -21.92
CA ILE A 489 10.85 -11.95 -23.30
C ILE A 489 11.31 -10.48 -23.28
N ARG A 490 12.15 -10.08 -24.25
CA ARG A 490 12.49 -8.67 -24.44
C ARG A 490 11.34 -7.93 -25.12
N MET A 491 11.22 -6.66 -24.78
CA MET A 491 10.24 -5.74 -25.32
C MET A 491 10.94 -4.64 -26.13
N GLU A 492 10.22 -4.06 -27.08
CA GLU A 492 10.52 -2.75 -27.66
C GLU A 492 9.37 -1.79 -27.40
N LEU A 493 9.63 -0.48 -27.52
CA LEU A 493 8.59 0.53 -27.35
C LEU A 493 7.94 0.86 -28.69
N GLY A 494 6.63 0.68 -28.79
CA GLY A 494 5.79 1.19 -29.86
C GLY A 494 5.25 2.58 -29.58
N GLU A 495 4.07 2.86 -30.15
CA GLU A 495 3.35 4.12 -29.98
C GLU A 495 2.79 4.32 -28.56
N PRO A 496 2.59 5.57 -28.11
CA PRO A 496 1.89 5.88 -26.85
C PRO A 496 0.51 5.22 -26.74
N ASP A 497 0.16 4.72 -25.55
CA ASP A 497 -1.19 4.30 -25.19
C ASP A 497 -2.06 5.47 -24.72
N GLN A 498 -3.29 5.18 -24.28
CA GLN A 498 -4.23 6.16 -23.73
C GLN A 498 -3.71 6.89 -22.49
N SER A 499 -2.74 6.34 -21.77
CA SER A 499 -2.07 7.01 -20.65
C SER A 499 -0.89 7.88 -21.09
N GLY A 500 -0.65 8.01 -22.40
CA GLY A 500 0.49 8.75 -22.98
C GLY A 500 1.82 7.99 -22.92
N ARG A 501 1.85 6.77 -22.35
CA ARG A 501 3.07 5.98 -22.20
C ARG A 501 3.24 5.02 -23.37
N ARG A 502 4.46 4.88 -23.89
CA ARG A 502 4.74 4.00 -25.02
C ARG A 502 4.39 2.55 -24.71
N ARG A 503 3.69 1.90 -25.65
CA ARG A 503 3.25 0.51 -25.52
C ARG A 503 4.45 -0.44 -25.66
N PRO A 504 4.56 -1.46 -24.79
CA PRO A 504 5.59 -2.47 -24.96
C PRO A 504 5.15 -3.53 -25.98
N ILE A 505 6.01 -3.87 -26.92
CA ILE A 505 5.79 -4.87 -27.98
C ILE A 505 6.82 -6.00 -27.81
N PRO A 506 6.41 -7.27 -27.76
CA PRO A 506 7.34 -8.39 -27.56
C PRO A 506 8.22 -8.63 -28.80
N ILE A 507 9.50 -8.89 -28.56
CA ILE A 507 10.46 -9.29 -29.60
C ILE A 507 10.53 -10.83 -29.61
N ALA A 508 9.91 -11.48 -30.59
CA ALA A 508 9.91 -12.94 -30.70
C ALA A 508 11.32 -13.51 -30.83
N GLY A 509 11.60 -14.65 -30.18
CA GLY A 509 12.93 -15.29 -30.22
C GLY A 509 13.96 -14.66 -29.28
N SER A 510 13.55 -13.75 -28.40
CA SER A 510 14.41 -13.06 -27.42
C SER A 510 14.28 -13.62 -26.00
N GLU A 511 13.65 -14.79 -25.86
CA GLU A 511 13.36 -15.41 -24.59
C GLU A 511 14.67 -15.75 -23.84
N THR A 512 14.72 -15.37 -22.56
CA THR A 512 15.84 -15.68 -21.67
C THR A 512 15.32 -16.10 -20.31
N ILE A 513 16.10 -16.92 -19.61
CA ILE A 513 15.80 -17.32 -18.24
C ILE A 513 16.54 -16.38 -17.29
N LEU A 514 15.80 -15.78 -16.35
CA LEU A 514 16.34 -15.08 -15.19
C LEU A 514 16.35 -16.04 -14.00
N ASP A 515 17.52 -16.23 -13.39
CA ASP A 515 17.71 -17.10 -12.22
C ASP A 515 17.19 -16.40 -10.96
N VAL A 516 16.07 -16.89 -10.40
CA VAL A 516 15.39 -16.32 -9.24
C VAL A 516 14.72 -17.40 -8.41
N GLU A 517 14.57 -17.13 -7.11
CA GLU A 517 13.98 -18.03 -6.12
C GLU A 517 12.66 -17.50 -5.58
N CYS A 518 12.39 -16.20 -5.79
CA CYS A 518 11.18 -15.52 -5.36
C CYS A 518 10.71 -14.55 -6.46
N VAL A 519 9.40 -14.51 -6.71
CA VAL A 519 8.77 -13.60 -7.67
C VAL A 519 7.64 -12.86 -6.99
N ILE A 520 7.73 -11.53 -6.90
CA ILE A 520 6.73 -10.66 -6.28
C ILE A 520 5.99 -9.92 -7.39
N VAL A 521 4.69 -10.17 -7.53
CA VAL A 521 3.84 -9.59 -8.58
C VAL A 521 3.29 -8.24 -8.11
N ALA A 522 3.78 -7.14 -8.67
CA ALA A 522 3.44 -5.76 -8.32
C ALA A 522 2.88 -4.98 -9.53
N ILE A 523 1.95 -5.59 -10.27
CA ILE A 523 1.42 -5.08 -11.55
C ILE A 523 0.13 -4.25 -11.42
N GLY A 524 -0.27 -3.94 -10.19
CA GLY A 524 -1.47 -3.17 -9.86
C GLY A 524 -2.56 -4.02 -9.21
N ASN A 525 -3.57 -3.32 -8.72
CA ASN A 525 -4.69 -3.89 -7.98
C ASN A 525 -6.03 -3.42 -8.59
N GLY A 526 -7.10 -4.15 -8.28
CA GLY A 526 -8.47 -3.86 -8.70
C GLY A 526 -9.42 -3.71 -7.51
N PRO A 527 -10.66 -3.27 -7.76
CA PRO A 527 -11.70 -3.16 -6.75
C PRO A 527 -12.15 -4.55 -6.28
N ASN A 528 -12.53 -4.63 -5.00
CA ASN A 528 -13.08 -5.85 -4.43
C ASN A 528 -14.58 -5.98 -4.76
N PRO A 529 -15.06 -7.09 -5.34
CA PRO A 529 -16.46 -7.23 -5.70
C PRO A 529 -17.40 -7.47 -4.51
N LEU A 530 -16.87 -7.64 -3.29
CA LEU A 530 -17.66 -7.99 -2.10
C LEU A 530 -18.83 -7.02 -1.86
N ILE A 531 -18.55 -5.72 -1.70
CA ILE A 531 -19.58 -4.70 -1.44
C ILE A 531 -20.61 -4.63 -2.57
N PRO A 532 -20.23 -4.50 -3.86
CA PRO A 532 -21.19 -4.50 -4.96
C PRO A 532 -22.07 -5.76 -5.02
N THR A 533 -21.52 -6.93 -4.68
CA THR A 533 -22.25 -8.20 -4.75
C THR A 533 -23.35 -8.30 -3.68
N THR A 534 -23.13 -7.69 -2.51
CA THR A 534 -24.08 -7.72 -1.39
C THR A 534 -24.91 -6.45 -1.25
N THR A 535 -24.82 -5.52 -2.21
CA THR A 535 -25.50 -4.22 -2.14
C THR A 535 -26.35 -4.00 -3.40
N PRO A 536 -27.57 -4.56 -3.47
CA PRO A 536 -28.46 -4.36 -4.60
C PRO A 536 -28.72 -2.87 -4.88
N GLY A 537 -28.70 -2.51 -6.16
CA GLY A 537 -28.88 -1.13 -6.63
C GLY A 537 -27.60 -0.29 -6.66
N LEU A 538 -26.43 -0.85 -6.32
CA LEU A 538 -25.13 -0.19 -6.45
C LEU A 538 -24.51 -0.49 -7.83
N GLU A 539 -24.35 0.54 -8.66
CA GLU A 539 -23.77 0.42 -9.99
C GLU A 539 -22.24 0.35 -9.94
N THR A 540 -21.68 -0.46 -10.84
CA THR A 540 -20.22 -0.58 -11.01
C THR A 540 -19.82 -0.39 -12.47
N SER A 541 -18.63 0.14 -12.69
CA SER A 541 -18.03 0.25 -14.01
C SER A 541 -17.65 -1.12 -14.56
N LYS A 542 -17.26 -1.18 -15.85
CA LYS A 542 -16.74 -2.42 -16.47
C LYS A 542 -15.50 -2.99 -15.77
N ARG A 543 -14.79 -2.19 -14.98
CA ARG A 543 -13.62 -2.60 -14.20
C ARG A 543 -13.96 -3.02 -12.77
N GLY A 544 -15.23 -2.90 -12.37
CA GLY A 544 -15.73 -3.25 -11.03
C GLY A 544 -15.68 -2.10 -10.01
N ASN A 545 -15.20 -0.91 -10.40
CA ASN A 545 -15.19 0.27 -9.53
C ASN A 545 -16.62 0.76 -9.29
N ILE A 546 -16.91 1.30 -8.10
CA ILE A 546 -18.21 1.90 -7.80
C ILE A 546 -18.39 3.15 -8.65
N VAL A 547 -19.56 3.29 -9.28
CA VAL A 547 -19.92 4.52 -9.99
C VAL A 547 -20.46 5.52 -8.97
N ALA A 548 -19.80 6.67 -8.89
CA ALA A 548 -20.21 7.80 -8.07
C ALA A 548 -20.06 9.09 -8.89
N ASP A 549 -20.86 10.09 -8.55
CA ASP A 549 -20.74 11.43 -9.12
C ASP A 549 -19.41 12.07 -8.73
N GLU A 550 -18.70 12.68 -9.69
CA GLU A 550 -17.33 13.17 -9.49
C GLU A 550 -17.24 14.36 -8.52
N GLU A 551 -18.30 15.18 -8.43
CA GLU A 551 -18.31 16.37 -7.57
C GLU A 551 -18.87 16.07 -6.17
N THR A 552 -19.86 15.17 -6.08
CA THR A 552 -20.62 14.94 -4.84
C THR A 552 -20.35 13.59 -4.18
N GLY A 553 -19.73 12.64 -4.88
CA GLY A 553 -19.50 11.27 -4.40
C GLY A 553 -20.78 10.43 -4.24
N VAL A 554 -21.94 10.93 -4.68
CA VAL A 554 -23.23 10.21 -4.61
C VAL A 554 -23.21 8.99 -5.53
N THR A 555 -23.64 7.84 -5.02
CA THR A 555 -23.77 6.61 -5.82
C THR A 555 -25.20 6.42 -6.36
N SER A 556 -25.41 5.37 -7.16
CA SER A 556 -26.75 4.97 -7.62
C SER A 556 -27.69 4.52 -6.49
N LYS A 557 -27.15 4.24 -5.29
CA LYS A 557 -27.93 3.80 -4.12
C LYS A 557 -28.17 4.98 -3.18
N LYS A 558 -29.44 5.25 -2.88
CA LYS A 558 -29.85 6.32 -1.97
C LYS A 558 -29.20 6.13 -0.59
N GLY A 559 -28.65 7.22 -0.05
CA GLY A 559 -27.97 7.21 1.25
C GLY A 559 -26.55 6.63 1.21
N VAL A 560 -26.04 6.29 0.03
CA VAL A 560 -24.70 5.71 -0.12
C VAL A 560 -23.82 6.60 -0.99
N PHE A 561 -22.64 6.92 -0.46
CA PHE A 561 -21.59 7.71 -1.08
C PHE A 561 -20.33 6.87 -1.26
N ALA A 562 -19.44 7.24 -2.17
CA ALA A 562 -18.16 6.56 -2.35
C ALA A 562 -17.06 7.54 -2.78
N GLY A 563 -15.82 7.27 -2.40
CA GLY A 563 -14.68 8.11 -2.72
C GLY A 563 -13.33 7.38 -2.64
N GLY A 564 -12.29 8.01 -3.18
CA GLY A 564 -10.95 7.43 -3.30
C GLY A 564 -10.85 6.29 -4.30
N ASP A 565 -9.87 5.40 -4.10
CA ASP A 565 -9.46 4.38 -5.09
C ASP A 565 -10.57 3.41 -5.51
N ILE A 566 -11.65 3.24 -4.71
CA ILE A 566 -12.78 2.39 -5.10
C ILE A 566 -13.58 2.99 -6.27
N VAL A 567 -13.56 4.31 -6.44
CA VAL A 567 -14.21 5.04 -7.54
C VAL A 567 -13.22 5.25 -8.68
N THR A 568 -12.06 5.84 -8.41
CA THR A 568 -11.10 6.29 -9.44
C THR A 568 -10.16 5.17 -9.93
N GLY A 569 -10.04 4.08 -9.17
CA GLY A 569 -8.92 3.13 -9.29
C GLY A 569 -7.67 3.65 -8.58
N ALA A 570 -6.59 2.86 -8.59
CA ALA A 570 -5.36 3.23 -7.88
C ALA A 570 -4.84 4.62 -8.31
N ALA A 571 -4.84 5.57 -7.38
CA ALA A 571 -4.45 6.96 -7.60
C ALA A 571 -3.36 7.41 -6.61
N THR A 572 -3.60 8.47 -5.84
CA THR A 572 -2.68 9.01 -4.82
C THR A 572 -3.41 9.27 -3.51
N VAL A 573 -2.71 9.23 -2.39
CA VAL A 573 -3.28 9.50 -1.06
C VAL A 573 -4.05 10.83 -1.02
N ILE A 574 -3.49 11.89 -1.62
CA ILE A 574 -4.08 13.23 -1.69
C ILE A 574 -5.31 13.35 -2.62
N LEU A 575 -5.59 12.35 -3.46
CA LEU A 575 -6.83 12.30 -4.27
C LEU A 575 -7.92 11.48 -3.58
N ALA A 576 -7.52 10.62 -2.64
CA ALA A 576 -8.46 9.87 -1.82
C ALA A 576 -8.94 10.69 -0.63
N MET A 577 -8.03 11.45 -0.01
CA MET A 577 -8.30 12.58 0.89
C MET A 577 -9.05 13.64 0.09
#